data_AF-A0AAV1IIQ8-F1
#
_entry.id   AF-A0AAV1IIQ8-F1
#
_cell.length_a   1.000
_cell.length_b   1.000
_cell.length_c   1.000
_cell.angle_alpha   90.00
_cell.angle_beta   90.00
_cell.angle_gamma   90.00
#
_symmetry.space_group_name_H-M   'P 1'
#
loop_
_entity.id
_entity.type
_entity.pdbx_description
1 polymer ?
#
loop_
_entity_poly.entity_id
_entity_poly.type
_entity_poly.pdbx_seq_one_letter_code
_entity_poly.pdbx_strand_id
1 'polypeptide(L)'
;MSKFAQGLSKLKLKEVPTYVQEHAGKHWTPGQIQSRTYNFLHGYKEKYIDTGSIKPLTDTMIGLFFFSYLVAWPQEYAHMKAEEKAKLEGKSGH
;
A
#
# COMPACT_ATOMS: atom_id res chain seq x y z
N MET A 1 3.47 5.60 21.88
CA MET A 1 3.71 5.58 20.42
C MET A 1 4.94 4.75 20.12
N SER A 2 4.90 3.90 19.10
CA SER A 2 6.05 3.08 18.66
C SER A 2 7.25 3.97 18.29
N LYS A 3 8.48 3.59 18.68
CA LYS A 3 9.73 4.29 18.33
C LYS A 3 9.88 4.49 16.81
N PHE A 4 9.28 3.62 16.01
CA PHE A 4 9.21 3.70 14.55
C PHE A 4 8.36 4.90 14.06
N ALA A 5 7.23 5.18 14.71
CA ALA A 5 6.36 6.29 14.34
C ALA A 5 7.01 7.66 14.63
N GLN A 6 7.79 7.77 15.70
CA GLN A 6 8.58 8.97 16.02
C GLN A 6 9.77 9.16 15.07
N GLY A 7 10.32 8.07 14.53
CA GLY A 7 11.35 8.11 13.47
C GLY A 7 10.76 8.62 12.16
N LEU A 8 9.63 8.05 11.73
CA LEU A 8 8.90 8.44 10.52
C LEU A 8 8.46 9.91 10.54
N SER A 9 8.01 10.44 11.69
CA SER A 9 7.59 11.84 11.79
C SER A 9 8.74 12.85 11.68
N LYS A 10 10.00 12.40 11.79
CA LYS A 10 11.20 13.26 11.68
C LYS A 10 11.85 13.21 10.28
N LEU A 11 11.42 12.29 9.41
CA LEU A 11 11.95 12.13 8.06
C LEU A 11 11.23 13.03 7.07
N LYS A 12 11.96 13.58 6.10
CA LYS A 12 11.34 14.23 4.94
C LYS A 12 10.61 13.17 4.11
N LEU A 13 9.51 13.53 3.43
CA LEU A 13 8.71 12.62 2.59
C LEU A 13 9.56 11.81 1.58
N LYS A 14 10.71 12.35 1.16
CA LYS A 14 11.66 11.71 0.24
C LYS A 14 12.52 10.60 0.89
N GLU A 15 12.70 10.64 2.21
CA GLU A 15 13.57 9.74 2.97
C GLU A 15 12.77 8.63 3.68
N VAL A 16 11.45 8.81 3.79
CA VAL A 16 10.48 7.81 4.26
C VAL A 16 10.64 6.46 3.55
N PRO A 17 10.67 6.37 2.20
CA PRO A 17 10.80 5.07 1.53
C PRO A 17 12.10 4.34 1.89
N THR A 18 13.23 5.04 1.94
CA THR A 18 14.54 4.45 2.29
C THR A 18 14.57 3.98 3.75
N TYR A 19 14.04 4.77 4.69
CA TYR A 19 13.97 4.40 6.10
C TYR A 19 13.05 3.19 6.34
N VAL A 20 11.91 3.13 5.65
CA VAL A 20 11.00 1.99 5.71
C VAL A 20 11.67 0.74 5.14
N GLN A 21 12.39 0.85 4.03
CA GLN A 21 13.11 -0.26 3.41
C GLN A 21 14.20 -0.82 4.33
N GLU A 22 15.02 0.04 4.95
CA GLU A 22 16.06 -0.41 5.90
C GLU A 22 15.46 -1.04 7.15
N HIS A 23 14.36 -0.48 7.66
CA HIS A 23 13.68 -1.03 8.84
C HIS A 23 13.01 -2.37 8.53
N ALA A 24 12.38 -2.49 7.37
CA ALA A 24 11.79 -3.75 6.89
C ALA A 24 12.89 -4.81 6.67
N GLY A 25 13.99 -4.48 6.00
CA GLY A 25 15.08 -5.42 5.75
C GLY A 25 15.75 -5.96 7.02
N LYS A 26 15.82 -5.15 8.10
CA LYS A 26 16.41 -5.57 9.38
C LYS A 26 15.46 -6.32 10.31
N HIS A 27 14.16 -6.05 10.23
CA HIS A 27 13.17 -6.58 11.19
C HIS A 27 12.18 -7.57 10.61
N TRP A 28 12.11 -7.73 9.29
CA TRP A 28 11.18 -8.65 8.63
C TRP A 28 11.94 -9.90 8.15
N THR A 29 12.27 -10.77 9.10
CA THR A 29 12.76 -12.11 8.76
C THR A 29 11.61 -12.93 8.16
N PRO A 30 11.80 -13.68 7.05
CA PRO A 30 10.72 -14.40 6.37
C PRO A 30 9.94 -15.34 7.29
N GLY A 31 10.61 -15.99 8.25
CA GLY A 31 9.94 -16.86 9.23
C GLY A 31 9.01 -16.12 10.21
N GLN A 32 9.36 -14.89 10.61
CA GLN A 32 8.50 -14.09 11.49
C GLN A 32 7.27 -13.56 10.75
N ILE A 33 7.43 -13.23 9.47
CA ILE A 33 6.31 -12.82 8.61
C ILE A 33 5.37 -14.00 8.43
N GLN A 34 5.89 -15.19 8.07
CA GLN A 34 5.07 -16.37 7.83
C GLN A 34 4.23 -16.73 9.06
N SER A 35 4.83 -16.80 10.25
CA SER A 35 4.10 -17.13 11.48
C SER A 35 3.06 -16.05 11.85
N ARG A 36 3.39 -14.77 11.67
CA ARG A 36 2.44 -13.67 11.93
C ARG A 36 1.27 -13.69 10.95
N THR A 37 1.55 -13.89 9.66
CA THR A 37 0.53 -13.97 8.62
C THR A 37 -0.38 -15.18 8.83
N TYR A 38 0.20 -16.34 9.18
CA TYR A 38 -0.57 -17.54 9.49
C TYR A 38 -1.49 -17.33 10.70
N ASN A 39 -0.97 -16.77 11.81
CA ASN A 39 -1.77 -16.50 13.00
C ASN A 39 -2.88 -15.47 12.73
N PHE A 40 -2.59 -14.45 11.93
CA PHE A 40 -3.59 -13.45 11.52
C PHE A 40 -4.70 -14.06 10.67
N LEU A 41 -4.34 -14.85 9.65
CA LEU A 41 -5.28 -15.56 8.79
C LEU A 41 -6.15 -16.54 9.59
N HIS A 42 -5.53 -17.27 10.51
CA HIS A 42 -6.24 -18.23 11.36
C HIS A 42 -7.31 -17.52 12.22
N GLY A 43 -6.93 -16.45 12.93
CA GLY A 43 -7.88 -15.68 13.73
C GLY A 43 -8.95 -14.96 12.90
N TYR A 44 -8.61 -14.51 11.69
CA TYR A 44 -9.59 -13.92 10.77
C TYR A 44 -10.60 -14.96 10.28
N LYS A 45 -10.14 -16.18 9.94
CA LYS A 45 -10.98 -17.30 9.53
C LYS A 45 -11.97 -17.66 10.63
N GLU A 46 -11.49 -17.91 11.84
CA GLU A 46 -12.36 -18.27 12.98
C GLU A 46 -13.41 -17.19 13.25
N LYS A 47 -13.02 -15.91 13.15
CA LYS A 47 -13.89 -14.80 13.52
C LYS A 47 -14.95 -14.47 12.47
N TYR A 48 -14.64 -14.60 11.18
CA TYR A 48 -15.49 -14.08 10.10
C TYR A 48 -15.90 -15.12 9.05
N ILE A 49 -15.09 -16.16 8.82
CA ILE A 49 -15.39 -17.19 7.82
C ILE A 49 -16.21 -18.31 8.47
N ASP A 50 -15.76 -18.84 9.60
CA ASP A 50 -16.43 -19.97 10.27
C ASP A 50 -17.78 -19.55 10.89
N THR A 51 -17.95 -18.26 11.17
CA THR A 51 -19.20 -17.66 11.69
C THR A 51 -20.21 -17.31 10.58
N GLY A 52 -19.87 -17.53 9.30
CA GLY A 52 -20.74 -17.21 8.17
C GLY A 52 -20.98 -15.71 7.95
N SER A 53 -20.05 -14.86 8.38
CA SER A 53 -20.19 -13.40 8.25
C SER A 53 -20.01 -12.95 6.79
N ILE A 54 -20.71 -11.88 6.37
CA ILE A 54 -20.54 -11.25 5.05
C ILE A 54 -19.28 -10.36 4.96
N LYS A 55 -18.61 -10.14 6.09
CA LYS A 55 -17.45 -9.26 6.19
C LYS A 55 -16.29 -9.63 5.24
N PRO A 56 -15.92 -10.91 5.05
CA PRO A 56 -14.86 -11.29 4.12
C PRO A 56 -15.15 -10.88 2.67
N LEU A 57 -16.41 -10.93 2.24
CA LEU A 57 -16.81 -10.46 0.92
C LEU A 57 -16.61 -8.94 0.78
N THR A 58 -17.04 -8.19 1.79
CA THR A 58 -16.92 -6.72 1.81
C THR A 58 -15.46 -6.29 1.83
N ASP A 59 -14.64 -6.90 2.69
CA ASP A 59 -13.20 -6.63 2.79
C ASP A 59 -12.49 -6.94 1.46
N THR A 60 -12.89 -8.03 0.76
CA THR A 60 -12.36 -8.37 -0.57
C THR A 60 -12.74 -7.33 -1.62
N MET A 61 -14.01 -6.88 -1.65
CA MET A 61 -14.46 -5.86 -2.60
C MET A 61 -13.74 -4.53 -2.38
N ILE A 62 -13.58 -4.12 -1.12
CA ILE A 62 -12.82 -2.92 -0.76
C ILE A 62 -11.35 -3.08 -1.17
N GLY A 63 -10.75 -4.25 -0.91
CA GLY A 63 -9.39 -4.56 -1.33
C GLY A 63 -9.21 -4.46 -2.84
N LEU A 64 -10.15 -5.03 -3.62
CA LEU A 64 -10.14 -4.96 -5.09
C LEU A 64 -10.27 -3.52 -5.59
N PHE A 65 -11.14 -2.71 -4.97
CA PHE A 65 -11.28 -1.30 -5.32
C PHE A 65 -9.96 -0.54 -5.16
N PHE A 66 -9.32 -0.64 -3.99
CA PHE A 66 -8.03 0.03 -3.77
C PHE A 66 -6.92 -0.54 -4.64
N PHE A 67 -6.88 -1.86 -4.84
CA PHE A 67 -5.90 -2.49 -5.71
C PHE A 67 -6.03 -2.00 -7.16
N SER A 68 -7.26 -1.90 -7.67
CA SER A 68 -7.50 -1.40 -9.03
C SER A 68 -7.00 0.03 -9.21
N TYR A 69 -7.19 0.88 -8.21
CA TYR A 69 -6.67 2.24 -8.20
C TYR A 69 -5.15 2.26 -8.19
N LEU A 70 -4.49 1.47 -7.33
CA LEU A 70 -3.02 1.42 -7.28
C LEU A 70 -2.39 0.93 -8.59
N VAL A 71 -3.06 0.02 -9.29
CA VAL A 71 -2.61 -0.48 -10.61
C VAL A 71 -2.84 0.54 -11.72
N ALA A 72 -3.98 1.26 -11.70
CA ALA A 72 -4.30 2.27 -12.70
C ALA A 72 -3.50 3.58 -12.52
N TRP A 73 -3.18 3.94 -11.28
CA TRP A 73 -2.46 5.16 -10.90
C TRP A 73 -1.17 5.44 -11.69
N PRO A 74 -0.24 4.49 -11.92
CA PRO A 74 0.96 4.77 -12.70
C PRO A 74 0.66 5.16 -14.16
N GLN A 75 -0.41 4.62 -14.75
CA GLN A 75 -0.83 4.98 -16.10
C GLN A 75 -1.42 6.39 -16.11
N GLU A 76 -2.34 6.69 -15.19
CA GLU A 76 -2.91 8.04 -15.04
C GLU A 76 -1.83 9.08 -14.76
N TYR A 77 -0.87 8.75 -13.90
CA TYR A 77 0.28 9.61 -13.60
C TYR A 77 1.19 9.84 -14.83
N ALA A 78 1.37 8.83 -15.67
CA ALA A 78 2.12 8.96 -16.92
C ALA A 78 1.38 9.84 -17.94
N HIS A 79 0.06 9.69 -18.05
CA HIS A 79 -0.79 10.56 -18.87
C HIS A 79 -0.75 12.01 -18.39
N MET A 80 -0.92 12.27 -17.09
CA MET A 80 -0.81 13.61 -16.51
C MET A 80 0.55 14.25 -16.79
N LYS A 81 1.64 13.49 -16.64
CA LYS A 81 2.99 13.97 -16.98
C LYS A 81 3.19 14.25 -18.46
N ALA A 82 2.59 13.45 -19.33
CA ALA A 82 2.65 13.67 -20.77
C ALA A 82 1.87 14.93 -21.17
N GLU A 83 0.69 15.16 -20.59
CA GLU A 83 -0.08 16.39 -20.77
C GLU A 83 0.63 17.62 -20.22
N GLU A 84 1.25 17.51 -19.04
CA GLU A 84 2.01 18.59 -18.42
C GLU A 84 3.22 18.97 -19.28
N LYS A 85 3.92 17.97 -19.85
CA LYS A 85 4.99 18.20 -20.82
C LYS A 85 4.48 18.84 -22.11
N ALA A 86 3.36 18.39 -22.66
CA ALA A 86 2.78 18.98 -23.88
C ALA A 86 2.34 20.44 -23.69
N LYS A 87 1.79 20.77 -22.50
CA LYS A 87 1.46 22.15 -22.11
C LYS A 87 2.71 23.03 -21.96
N LEU A 88 3.78 22.49 -21.38
CA LEU A 88 5.06 23.19 -21.23
C LEU A 88 5.79 23.39 -22.59
N GLU A 89 5.64 22.46 -23.52
CA GLU A 89 6.21 22.54 -24.87
C GLU A 89 5.38 23.41 -25.85
N GLY A 90 4.33 24.08 -25.37
CA GLY A 90 3.54 25.03 -26.18
C GLY A 90 2.67 24.37 -27.26
N LYS A 91 2.54 23.04 -27.25
CA LYS A 91 1.56 22.32 -28.09
C LYS A 91 0.26 22.18 -27.32
N SER A 92 -0.39 23.30 -27.01
CA SER A 92 -1.81 23.27 -26.69
C SER A 92 -2.55 22.87 -27.97
N GLY A 93 -3.16 21.69 -27.96
CA GLY A 93 -4.02 21.23 -29.04
C GLY A 93 -5.11 22.24 -29.36
N HIS A 94 -5.33 22.44 -30.66
CA HIS A 94 -6.62 22.88 -31.20
C HIS A 94 -7.68 21.81 -30.95
#